data_AF-A0A7Y2B740-F1
#
_entry.id   AF-A0A7Y2B740-F1
#
_cell.length_a   1.000
_cell.length_b   1.000
_cell.length_c   1.000
_cell.angle_alpha   90.00
_cell.angle_beta   90.00
_cell.angle_gamma   90.00
#
_symmetry.space_group_name_H-M   'P 1'
#
loop_
_entity.id
_entity.type
_entity.pdbx_description
1 polymer ?
#
loop_
_entity_poly.entity_id
_entity_poly.type
_entity_poly.pdbx_seq_one_letter_code
_entity_poly.pdbx_strand_id
1 'polypeptide(L)'
;MIRASIAAVTLLTLGVFAGSAHAQGGCCVLPDNGTGTVDMPPQCSLFGPMLIDNGIPGGTIEIDAELGTYFNINEVAGGGLLGGASATFDAIISLTMTGTGSLNNFNRLISIQVACEFHYAPRTAGDPVQQFAGDVYRIVGTQFGDPDFDILDIQAGSFFVAPSPGITRLTKIGPGATDPFDVESFFDIHYAIHFEGAPGSVLEGFSGTTTSHGVFELCPPGLATDVAGPALPLEAESNWSHVKGLFR
;
A
#
# COMPACT_ATOMS: atom_id res chain seq x y z
N MET A 1 45.52 60.45 -30.01
CA MET A 1 45.89 59.02 -29.81
C MET A 1 45.98 58.83 -28.30
N ILE A 2 45.21 58.03 -27.57
CA ILE A 2 44.33 56.88 -27.79
C ILE A 2 43.23 56.95 -26.72
N ARG A 3 41.99 56.56 -27.08
CA ARG A 3 40.85 56.37 -26.18
C ARG A 3 41.02 55.07 -25.39
N ALA A 4 40.64 55.05 -24.11
CA ALA A 4 40.37 53.81 -23.38
C ALA A 4 39.05 53.95 -22.63
N SER A 5 38.00 53.41 -23.23
CA SER A 5 36.66 53.29 -22.65
C SER A 5 36.62 52.08 -21.71
N ILE A 6 36.23 52.29 -20.46
CA ILE A 6 36.02 51.22 -19.48
C ILE A 6 34.57 50.74 -19.63
N ALA A 7 34.39 49.51 -20.12
CA ALA A 7 33.11 48.84 -20.17
C ALA A 7 32.77 48.25 -18.79
N ALA A 8 31.68 48.71 -18.18
CA ALA A 8 31.14 48.15 -16.96
C ALA A 8 30.42 46.83 -17.27
N VAL A 9 30.99 45.72 -16.82
CA VAL A 9 30.41 44.37 -16.91
C VAL A 9 29.20 44.32 -15.98
N THR A 10 28.03 44.12 -16.56
CA THR A 10 26.77 43.95 -15.82
C THR A 10 26.70 42.50 -15.34
N LEU A 11 26.86 42.28 -14.03
CA LEU A 11 26.71 40.97 -13.41
C LEU A 11 25.20 40.66 -13.25
N LEU A 12 24.66 39.81 -14.12
CA LEU A 12 23.30 39.30 -14.02
C LEU A 12 23.30 38.11 -13.04
N THR A 13 22.94 38.33 -11.78
CA THR A 13 22.75 37.25 -10.81
C THR A 13 21.44 36.52 -11.12
N LEU A 14 21.53 35.31 -11.69
CA LEU A 14 20.40 34.38 -11.69
C LEU A 14 20.09 33.99 -10.24
N GLY A 15 18.95 34.47 -9.72
CA GLY A 15 18.38 33.95 -8.49
C GLY A 15 17.92 32.52 -8.72
N VAL A 16 18.59 31.57 -8.06
CA VAL A 16 18.12 30.19 -7.95
C VAL A 16 16.92 30.21 -7.01
N PHE A 17 15.71 30.00 -7.54
CA PHE A 17 14.55 29.69 -6.72
C PHE A 17 14.76 28.26 -6.19
N ALA A 18 15.16 28.15 -4.92
CA ALA A 18 14.98 26.92 -4.17
C ALA A 18 13.47 26.76 -3.95
N GLY A 19 12.79 26.06 -4.86
CA GLY A 19 11.46 25.55 -4.59
C GLY A 19 11.60 24.54 -3.46
N SER A 20 11.10 24.88 -2.27
CA SER A 20 10.85 23.90 -1.23
C SER A 20 9.75 22.99 -1.77
N ALA A 21 10.11 21.82 -2.28
CA ALA A 21 9.17 20.72 -2.39
C ALA A 21 8.75 20.39 -0.96
N HIS A 22 7.58 20.87 -0.55
CA HIS A 22 6.91 20.33 0.62
C HIS A 22 6.68 18.85 0.30
N ALA A 23 7.31 17.97 1.08
CA ALA A 23 6.88 16.58 1.17
C ALA A 23 5.37 16.61 1.43
N GLN A 24 4.60 15.92 0.59
CA GLN A 24 3.21 15.63 0.95
C GLN A 24 3.25 15.02 2.34
N GLY A 25 2.45 15.54 3.27
CA GLY A 25 2.36 14.97 4.61
C GLY A 25 2.00 13.51 4.46
N GLY A 26 2.93 12.64 4.81
CA GLY A 26 2.75 11.20 4.80
C GLY A 26 1.46 10.82 5.51
N CYS A 27 0.66 9.98 4.88
CA CYS A 27 -0.48 9.34 5.54
C CYS A 27 -0.03 8.38 6.66
N CYS A 28 1.22 7.91 6.60
CA CYS A 28 1.81 6.91 7.45
C CYS A 28 3.16 7.44 7.94
N VAL A 29 3.10 8.28 8.97
CA VAL A 29 4.28 8.85 9.62
C VAL A 29 4.56 8.05 10.88
N LEU A 30 5.73 7.41 10.91
CA LEU A 30 6.17 6.62 12.06
C LEU A 30 7.41 7.24 12.71
N PRO A 31 7.50 7.22 14.04
CA PRO A 31 8.69 7.68 14.73
C PRO A 31 9.88 6.77 14.42
N ASP A 32 11.09 7.32 14.50
CA ASP A 32 12.32 6.52 14.55
C ASP A 32 12.27 5.62 15.80
N ASN A 33 12.55 4.32 15.62
CA ASN A 33 12.55 3.33 16.71
C ASN A 33 13.84 3.36 17.57
N GLY A 34 14.67 4.40 17.40
CA GLY A 34 15.94 4.59 18.09
C GLY A 34 17.13 3.91 17.40
N THR A 35 16.89 3.22 16.27
CA THR A 35 17.95 2.57 15.49
C THR A 35 18.20 3.22 14.12
N GLY A 36 17.57 4.37 13.85
CA GLY A 36 17.69 5.05 12.58
C GLY A 36 16.70 4.54 11.53
N THR A 37 15.60 3.89 11.92
CA THR A 37 14.57 3.31 11.04
C THR A 37 13.24 3.22 11.80
N VAL A 38 12.20 2.64 11.18
CA VAL A 38 10.91 2.30 11.81
C VAL A 38 10.79 0.80 12.10
N ASP A 39 9.88 0.44 12.99
CA ASP A 39 9.43 -0.94 13.22
C ASP A 39 8.45 -1.39 12.13
N MET A 40 8.48 -2.68 11.77
CA MET A 40 7.63 -3.28 10.73
C MET A 40 6.75 -4.44 11.27
N PRO A 41 5.55 -4.68 10.71
CA PRO A 41 4.89 -3.88 9.68
C PRO A 41 4.53 -2.48 10.20
N PRO A 42 4.46 -1.49 9.30
CA PRO A 42 4.06 -0.15 9.70
C PRO A 42 2.62 -0.21 10.21
N GLN A 43 2.32 0.54 11.27
CA GLN A 43 1.00 0.53 11.92
C GLN A 43 -0.03 1.38 11.15
N CYS A 44 -0.09 1.18 9.84
CA CYS A 44 -0.88 1.92 8.87
C CYS A 44 -1.54 0.93 7.92
N SER A 45 -2.80 1.16 7.54
CA SER A 45 -3.53 0.20 6.71
C SER A 45 -2.97 0.09 5.29
N LEU A 46 -2.92 -1.14 4.79
CA LEU A 46 -2.65 -1.49 3.40
C LEU A 46 -3.98 -1.65 2.66
N PHE A 47 -4.14 -1.00 1.53
CA PHE A 47 -5.37 -1.03 0.73
C PHE A 47 -5.11 -1.63 -0.64
N GLY A 48 -6.00 -2.49 -1.12
CA GLY A 48 -5.88 -3.05 -2.45
C GLY A 48 -7.17 -3.70 -2.94
N PRO A 49 -7.37 -3.79 -4.26
CA PRO A 49 -8.53 -4.48 -4.81
C PRO A 49 -8.33 -6.01 -4.76
N MET A 50 -9.42 -6.71 -4.47
CA MET A 50 -9.55 -8.16 -4.63
C MET A 50 -10.83 -8.48 -5.43
N LEU A 51 -10.96 -9.73 -5.88
CA LEU A 51 -12.07 -10.16 -6.72
C LEU A 51 -12.46 -11.61 -6.41
N ILE A 52 -13.76 -11.88 -6.45
CA ILE A 52 -14.32 -13.23 -6.59
C ILE A 52 -15.02 -13.28 -7.95
N ASP A 53 -14.46 -14.03 -8.90
CA ASP A 53 -15.00 -14.18 -10.26
C ASP A 53 -15.29 -15.62 -10.66
N ASN A 54 -14.88 -16.59 -9.85
CA ASN A 54 -15.15 -18.00 -10.05
C ASN A 54 -16.18 -18.51 -9.05
N GLY A 55 -17.11 -19.36 -9.51
CA GLY A 55 -18.18 -19.93 -8.68
C GLY A 55 -19.49 -19.12 -8.68
N ILE A 56 -19.55 -18.00 -9.40
CA ILE A 56 -20.74 -17.13 -9.48
C ILE A 56 -21.20 -17.01 -10.95
N PRO A 57 -22.27 -17.72 -11.36
CA PRO A 57 -22.79 -17.60 -12.72
C PRO A 57 -23.33 -16.19 -13.02
N GLY A 58 -22.72 -15.51 -14.00
CA GLY A 58 -23.23 -14.25 -14.56
C GLY A 58 -22.96 -13.01 -13.71
N GLY A 59 -22.03 -13.07 -12.76
CA GLY A 59 -21.63 -11.94 -11.91
C GLY A 59 -20.26 -12.17 -11.27
N THR A 60 -19.77 -11.14 -10.60
CA THR A 60 -18.56 -11.16 -9.77
C THR A 60 -18.82 -10.43 -8.46
N ILE A 61 -17.91 -10.55 -7.50
CA ILE A 61 -17.87 -9.70 -6.30
C ILE A 61 -16.55 -8.96 -6.32
N GLU A 62 -16.60 -7.65 -6.55
CA GLU A 62 -15.48 -6.73 -6.43
C GLU A 62 -15.26 -6.39 -4.96
N ILE A 63 -14.01 -6.33 -4.52
CA ILE A 63 -13.66 -6.17 -3.11
C ILE A 63 -12.64 -5.05 -2.97
N ASP A 64 -12.99 -4.01 -2.22
CA ASP A 64 -12.01 -3.05 -1.70
C ASP A 64 -11.52 -3.57 -0.34
N ALA A 65 -10.30 -4.12 -0.32
CA ALA A 65 -9.71 -4.72 0.86
C ALA A 65 -8.85 -3.71 1.62
N GLU A 66 -9.00 -3.68 2.94
CA GLU A 66 -8.16 -2.96 3.88
C GLU A 66 -7.56 -3.94 4.88
N LEU A 67 -6.26 -4.18 4.81
CA LEU A 67 -5.51 -4.89 5.84
C LEU A 67 -5.01 -3.87 6.87
N GLY A 68 -5.56 -3.91 8.08
CA GLY A 68 -5.22 -2.97 9.14
C GLY A 68 -5.43 -3.58 10.53
N THR A 69 -5.41 -2.74 11.57
CA THR A 69 -5.55 -3.17 12.98
C THR A 69 -4.59 -4.30 13.32
N TYR A 70 -3.29 -4.01 13.32
CA TYR A 70 -2.25 -4.99 13.59
C TYR A 70 -2.10 -5.24 15.10
N PHE A 71 -1.84 -6.50 15.48
CA PHE A 71 -1.57 -6.89 16.86
C PHE A 71 -0.68 -8.14 16.92
N ASN A 72 -0.21 -8.49 18.12
CA ASN A 72 0.74 -9.60 18.35
C ASN A 72 1.99 -9.52 17.45
N ILE A 73 2.48 -8.30 17.22
CA ILE A 73 3.57 -8.06 16.29
C ILE A 73 4.88 -8.56 16.89
N ASN A 74 5.58 -9.38 16.12
CA ASN A 74 6.92 -9.85 16.42
C ASN A 74 7.80 -9.73 15.17
N GLU A 75 8.74 -8.78 15.21
CA GLU A 75 9.74 -8.56 14.18
C GLU A 75 11.09 -9.14 14.62
N VAL A 76 11.71 -9.94 13.76
CA VAL A 76 13.01 -10.58 14.01
C VAL A 76 14.00 -10.16 12.94
N ALA A 77 15.08 -9.48 13.35
CA ALA A 77 16.19 -9.09 12.49
C ALA A 77 17.02 -10.30 12.04
N GLY A 78 17.62 -10.22 10.85
CA GLY A 78 18.38 -11.32 10.23
C GLY A 78 17.52 -12.53 9.82
N GLY A 79 16.20 -12.40 9.89
CA GLY A 79 15.23 -13.41 9.48
C GLY A 79 14.69 -13.22 8.07
N GLY A 80 13.69 -14.04 7.71
CA GLY A 80 12.97 -13.98 6.45
C GLY A 80 13.77 -14.43 5.23
N LEU A 81 13.08 -14.58 4.10
CA LEU A 81 13.67 -15.03 2.84
C LEU A 81 14.58 -13.98 2.18
N LEU A 82 14.43 -12.71 2.56
CA LEU A 82 15.17 -11.58 1.99
C LEU A 82 16.40 -11.18 2.83
N GLY A 83 16.63 -11.83 3.98
CA GLY A 83 17.84 -11.67 4.81
C GLY A 83 17.92 -10.38 5.63
N GLY A 84 16.86 -9.56 5.67
CA GLY A 84 16.78 -8.36 6.49
C GLY A 84 16.02 -8.58 7.79
N ALA A 85 14.70 -8.74 7.69
CA ALA A 85 13.83 -9.01 8.83
C ALA A 85 12.62 -9.86 8.42
N SER A 86 12.05 -10.59 9.38
CA SER A 86 10.75 -11.22 9.25
C SER A 86 9.81 -10.69 10.33
N ALA A 87 8.62 -10.27 9.96
CA ALA A 87 7.58 -9.84 10.87
C ALA A 87 6.40 -10.81 10.82
N THR A 88 6.05 -11.40 11.96
CA THR A 88 4.84 -12.20 12.17
C THR A 88 3.86 -11.42 13.02
N PHE A 89 2.60 -11.37 12.62
CA PHE A 89 1.57 -10.59 13.32
C PHE A 89 0.18 -11.10 12.98
N ASP A 90 -0.81 -10.68 13.75
CA ASP A 90 -2.22 -10.82 13.40
C ASP A 90 -2.75 -9.46 12.94
N ALA A 91 -3.78 -9.47 12.10
CA ALA A 91 -4.45 -8.27 11.62
C ALA A 91 -5.94 -8.53 11.37
N ILE A 92 -6.69 -7.46 11.13
CA ILE A 92 -8.04 -7.54 10.57
C ILE A 92 -7.96 -7.11 9.11
N ILE A 93 -8.43 -7.96 8.20
CA ILE A 93 -8.72 -7.56 6.83
C ILE A 93 -10.22 -7.24 6.72
N SER A 94 -10.55 -6.00 6.35
CA SER A 94 -11.91 -5.56 6.07
C SER A 94 -12.15 -5.60 4.56
N LEU A 95 -13.26 -6.16 4.16
CA LEU A 95 -13.61 -6.47 2.78
C LEU A 95 -14.92 -5.75 2.47
N THR A 96 -14.83 -4.62 1.77
CA THR A 96 -16.01 -3.95 1.23
C THR A 96 -16.36 -4.61 -0.10
N MET A 97 -17.41 -5.41 -0.11
CA MET A 97 -17.77 -6.29 -1.21
C MET A 97 -18.96 -5.71 -1.98
N THR A 98 -18.83 -5.60 -3.31
CA THR A 98 -19.88 -5.14 -4.22
C THR A 98 -20.08 -6.15 -5.34
N GLY A 99 -21.31 -6.64 -5.49
CA GLY A 99 -21.65 -7.59 -6.54
C GLY A 99 -21.95 -6.92 -7.88
N THR A 100 -21.62 -7.62 -8.96
CA THR A 100 -21.88 -7.19 -10.35
C THR A 100 -22.81 -8.17 -11.05
N GLY A 101 -23.37 -7.78 -12.21
CA GLY A 101 -24.17 -8.69 -13.05
C GLY A 101 -25.39 -9.26 -12.33
N SER A 102 -25.47 -10.58 -12.19
CA SER A 102 -26.53 -11.27 -11.44
C SER A 102 -26.57 -10.89 -9.95
N LEU A 103 -25.51 -10.27 -9.42
CA LEU A 103 -25.38 -9.79 -8.05
C LEU A 103 -25.43 -8.26 -7.91
N ASN A 104 -26.01 -7.52 -8.87
CA ASN A 104 -25.99 -6.04 -8.93
C ASN A 104 -26.56 -5.27 -7.70
N ASN A 105 -27.05 -5.94 -6.66
CA ASN A 105 -27.48 -5.33 -5.39
C ASN A 105 -26.79 -5.94 -4.16
N PHE A 106 -25.85 -6.86 -4.37
CA PHE A 106 -25.08 -7.44 -3.29
C PHE A 106 -24.08 -6.40 -2.79
N ASN A 107 -24.17 -6.07 -1.51
CA ASN A 107 -23.23 -5.19 -0.84
C ASN A 107 -23.04 -5.70 0.59
N ARG A 108 -21.80 -5.98 0.97
CA ARG A 108 -21.44 -6.46 2.31
C ARG A 108 -20.14 -5.85 2.76
N LEU A 109 -20.03 -5.62 4.07
CA LEU A 109 -18.76 -5.35 4.74
C LEU A 109 -18.46 -6.53 5.65
N ILE A 110 -17.36 -7.23 5.38
CA ILE A 110 -16.94 -8.40 6.15
C ILE A 110 -15.54 -8.14 6.69
N SER A 111 -15.34 -8.37 7.99
CA SER A 111 -14.02 -8.29 8.62
C SER A 111 -13.57 -9.68 9.03
N ILE A 112 -12.37 -10.07 8.59
CA ILE A 112 -11.77 -11.37 8.90
C ILE A 112 -10.48 -11.14 9.71
N GLN A 113 -10.32 -11.87 10.80
CA GLN A 113 -9.02 -11.93 11.46
C GLN A 113 -8.08 -12.81 10.65
N VAL A 114 -6.90 -12.27 10.31
CA VAL A 114 -5.89 -12.95 9.52
C VAL A 114 -4.56 -13.06 10.28
N ALA A 115 -3.90 -14.20 10.14
CA ALA A 115 -2.51 -14.39 10.55
C ALA A 115 -1.59 -14.04 9.38
N CYS A 116 -0.58 -13.22 9.65
CA CYS A 116 0.27 -12.61 8.64
C CYS A 116 1.77 -12.86 8.91
N GLU A 117 2.54 -12.94 7.83
CA GLU A 117 3.99 -12.99 7.85
C GLU A 117 4.56 -12.23 6.65
N PHE A 118 5.41 -11.22 6.92
CA PHE A 118 6.03 -10.37 5.91
C PHE A 118 7.55 -10.45 6.07
N HIS A 119 8.28 -10.54 4.96
CA HIS A 119 9.75 -10.57 4.94
C HIS A 119 10.29 -9.33 4.28
N TYR A 120 11.43 -8.83 4.75
CA TYR A 120 12.05 -7.59 4.29
C TYR A 120 13.54 -7.80 4.03
N ALA A 121 14.05 -7.15 2.99
CA ALA A 121 15.49 -7.04 2.75
C ALA A 121 16.16 -6.11 3.78
N PRO A 122 17.49 -6.18 3.95
CA PRO A 122 18.21 -5.30 4.87
C PRO A 122 17.94 -3.82 4.60
N ARG A 123 17.75 -3.05 5.67
CA ARG A 123 17.56 -1.59 5.62
C ARG A 123 18.90 -0.86 5.66
N THR A 124 18.97 0.33 5.10
CA THR A 124 20.11 1.25 5.26
C THR A 124 19.87 2.21 6.43
N ALA A 125 19.79 1.65 7.64
CA ALA A 125 19.41 2.40 8.84
C ALA A 125 20.30 3.65 9.05
N GLY A 126 19.66 4.78 9.38
CA GLY A 126 20.27 6.10 9.53
C GLY A 126 20.25 6.95 8.26
N ASP A 127 20.08 6.35 7.08
CA ASP A 127 19.97 7.13 5.85
C ASP A 127 18.65 7.95 5.83
N PRO A 128 18.67 9.19 5.31
CA PRO A 128 17.45 9.99 5.15
C PRO A 128 16.41 9.35 4.25
N VAL A 129 16.83 8.47 3.33
CA VAL A 129 15.95 7.65 2.48
C VAL A 129 16.41 6.22 2.57
N GLN A 130 15.52 5.32 2.97
CA GLN A 130 15.77 3.88 3.01
C GLN A 130 14.80 3.20 2.06
N GLN A 131 15.30 2.38 1.16
CA GLN A 131 14.48 1.65 0.21
C GLN A 131 14.91 0.20 0.21
N PHE A 132 13.95 -0.70 0.45
CA PHE A 132 14.21 -2.12 0.58
C PHE A 132 13.06 -2.94 0.00
N ALA A 133 13.39 -4.12 -0.52
CA ALA A 133 12.40 -5.07 -0.99
C ALA A 133 11.62 -5.67 0.18
N GLY A 134 10.35 -5.96 -0.07
CA GLY A 134 9.49 -6.73 0.82
C GLY A 134 8.89 -7.93 0.08
N ASP A 135 8.40 -8.89 0.84
CA ASP A 135 7.62 -10.02 0.36
C ASP A 135 6.48 -10.28 1.34
N VAL A 136 5.25 -10.32 0.84
CA VAL A 136 4.12 -10.82 1.60
C VAL A 136 4.23 -12.33 1.60
N TYR A 137 4.80 -12.90 2.65
CA TYR A 137 5.05 -14.33 2.71
C TYR A 137 3.76 -15.09 2.95
N ARG A 138 2.90 -14.63 3.86
CA ARG A 138 1.63 -15.29 4.16
C ARG A 138 0.59 -14.32 4.71
N ILE A 139 -0.65 -14.43 4.25
CA ILE A 139 -1.87 -13.91 4.87
C ILE A 139 -2.88 -15.05 4.83
N VAL A 140 -3.42 -15.43 5.98
CA VAL A 140 -4.43 -16.50 6.06
C VAL A 140 -5.52 -16.15 7.05
N GLY A 141 -6.77 -16.36 6.69
CA GLY A 141 -7.89 -16.23 7.61
C GLY A 141 -9.17 -16.75 7.02
N THR A 142 -10.08 -17.18 7.88
CA THR A 142 -11.37 -17.74 7.50
C THR A 142 -12.47 -17.12 8.33
N GLN A 143 -13.58 -16.79 7.68
CA GLN A 143 -14.80 -16.32 8.31
C GLN A 143 -15.87 -17.41 8.23
N PHE A 144 -16.63 -17.55 9.32
CA PHE A 144 -17.78 -18.44 9.43
C PHE A 144 -19.01 -17.67 9.92
N GLY A 145 -20.19 -18.11 9.50
CA GLY A 145 -21.46 -17.61 10.03
C GLY A 145 -21.83 -16.19 9.59
N ASP A 146 -21.31 -15.74 8.44
CA ASP A 146 -21.86 -14.57 7.77
C ASP A 146 -23.22 -14.95 7.12
N PRO A 147 -24.23 -14.06 7.13
CA PRO A 147 -25.52 -14.37 6.52
C PRO A 147 -25.50 -14.74 5.02
N ASP A 148 -24.48 -14.32 4.26
CA ASP A 148 -24.32 -14.65 2.85
C ASP A 148 -23.22 -15.68 2.59
N PHE A 149 -22.23 -15.82 3.47
CA PHE A 149 -21.15 -16.79 3.36
C PHE A 149 -21.15 -17.81 4.51
N ASP A 150 -21.31 -19.10 4.17
CA ASP A 150 -21.08 -20.19 5.11
C ASP A 150 -19.57 -20.35 5.38
N ILE A 151 -18.79 -20.27 4.30
CA ILE A 151 -17.33 -20.24 4.32
C ILE A 151 -16.85 -19.06 3.48
N LEU A 152 -15.90 -18.30 4.02
CA LEU A 152 -15.08 -17.36 3.27
C LEU A 152 -13.64 -17.47 3.77
N ASP A 153 -12.77 -18.07 2.95
CA ASP A 153 -11.36 -18.32 3.25
C ASP A 153 -10.47 -17.46 2.35
N ILE A 154 -9.46 -16.83 2.96
CA ILE A 154 -8.46 -16.01 2.28
C ILE A 154 -7.09 -16.63 2.52
N GLN A 155 -6.37 -16.86 1.43
CA GLN A 155 -4.98 -17.27 1.44
C GLN A 155 -4.21 -16.36 0.49
N ALA A 156 -3.15 -15.72 0.94
CA ALA A 156 -2.31 -14.89 0.09
C ALA A 156 -0.84 -14.99 0.47
N GLY A 157 0.04 -14.65 -0.47
CA GLY A 157 1.47 -14.56 -0.26
C GLY A 157 2.30 -15.71 -0.83
N SER A 158 3.62 -15.52 -0.82
CA SER A 158 4.64 -16.41 -1.40
C SER A 158 4.67 -17.83 -0.84
N PHE A 159 4.15 -18.04 0.38
CA PHE A 159 3.99 -19.36 0.98
C PHE A 159 3.11 -20.29 0.12
N PHE A 160 2.15 -19.73 -0.61
CA PHE A 160 1.23 -20.46 -1.49
C PHE A 160 1.75 -20.62 -2.93
N VAL A 161 3.08 -20.57 -3.10
CA VAL A 161 3.81 -20.85 -4.37
C VAL A 161 3.62 -19.78 -5.45
N ALA A 162 3.03 -18.63 -5.11
CA ALA A 162 2.90 -17.49 -6.02
C ALA A 162 3.65 -16.28 -5.43
N PRO A 163 4.66 -15.73 -6.13
CA PRO A 163 5.47 -14.62 -5.61
C PRO A 163 4.59 -13.43 -5.22
N SER A 164 4.80 -12.83 -4.05
CA SER A 164 4.07 -11.62 -3.64
C SER A 164 5.03 -10.48 -3.28
N PRO A 165 5.82 -10.00 -4.26
CA PRO A 165 6.88 -9.05 -4.02
C PRO A 165 6.34 -7.65 -3.73
N GLY A 166 7.14 -6.86 -3.03
CA GLY A 166 6.86 -5.46 -2.80
C GLY A 166 8.10 -4.62 -2.58
N ILE A 167 7.87 -3.34 -2.36
CA ILE A 167 8.89 -2.37 -2.02
C ILE A 167 8.38 -1.50 -0.90
N THR A 168 9.29 -1.16 0.03
CA THR A 168 9.03 -0.17 1.07
C THR A 168 10.08 0.91 0.98
N ARG A 169 9.63 2.15 1.12
CA ARG A 169 10.47 3.34 1.17
C ARG A 169 10.15 4.13 2.44
N LEU A 170 11.20 4.43 3.19
CA LEU A 170 11.17 5.34 4.32
C LEU A 170 11.83 6.65 3.90
N THR A 171 11.15 7.78 4.12
CA THR A 171 11.69 9.11 3.85
C THR A 171 11.64 9.95 5.12
N LYS A 172 12.79 10.38 5.62
CA LYS A 172 12.86 11.18 6.84
C LYS A 172 12.25 12.56 6.63
N ILE A 173 11.40 13.02 7.55
CA ILE A 173 10.65 14.28 7.44
C ILE A 173 11.43 15.48 8.01
N GLY A 174 12.67 15.28 8.49
CA GLY A 174 13.53 16.37 8.92
C GLY A 174 15.01 16.00 9.07
N PRO A 175 15.87 16.97 9.43
CA PRO A 175 17.32 16.80 9.50
C PRO A 175 17.83 16.12 10.79
N GLY A 176 16.99 15.98 11.80
CA GLY A 176 17.31 15.42 13.11
C GLY A 176 17.52 13.91 13.08
N ALA A 177 18.36 13.41 13.99
CA ALA A 177 18.64 11.97 14.09
C ALA A 177 17.40 11.15 14.49
N THR A 178 16.47 11.75 15.23
CA THR A 178 15.24 11.11 15.74
C THR A 178 13.98 11.56 15.01
N ASP A 179 14.14 12.27 13.88
CA ASP A 179 12.99 12.76 13.12
C ASP A 179 12.21 11.58 12.52
N PRO A 180 10.88 11.70 12.42
CA PRO A 180 10.04 10.61 11.95
C PRO A 180 10.25 10.34 10.46
N PHE A 181 9.79 9.17 10.03
CA PHE A 181 9.78 8.75 8.63
C PHE A 181 8.36 8.75 8.09
N ASP A 182 8.23 9.29 6.89
CA ASP A 182 7.13 8.96 5.99
C ASP A 182 7.37 7.57 5.41
N VAL A 183 6.35 6.72 5.43
CA VAL A 183 6.44 5.32 5.05
C VAL A 183 5.51 5.04 3.88
N GLU A 184 6.11 4.63 2.77
CA GLU A 184 5.42 4.21 1.56
C GLU A 184 5.71 2.72 1.36
N SER A 185 4.67 1.91 1.11
CA SER A 185 4.83 0.52 0.71
C SER A 185 3.86 0.16 -0.40
N PHE A 186 4.33 -0.67 -1.32
CA PHE A 186 3.56 -1.29 -2.38
C PHE A 186 3.86 -2.80 -2.37
N PHE A 187 2.84 -3.62 -2.53
CA PHE A 187 2.97 -5.07 -2.69
C PHE A 187 2.07 -5.55 -3.82
N ASP A 188 2.61 -6.37 -4.72
CA ASP A 188 1.80 -7.17 -5.64
C ASP A 188 1.49 -8.49 -4.92
N ILE A 189 0.24 -8.65 -4.47
CA ILE A 189 -0.17 -9.77 -3.63
C ILE A 189 -0.92 -10.78 -4.47
N HIS A 190 -0.37 -11.98 -4.60
CA HIS A 190 -1.12 -13.13 -5.11
C HIS A 190 -2.00 -13.71 -4.02
N TYR A 191 -3.28 -13.92 -4.34
CA TYR A 191 -4.27 -14.43 -3.41
C TYR A 191 -5.17 -15.50 -4.03
N ALA A 192 -5.74 -16.31 -3.15
CA ALA A 192 -6.86 -17.21 -3.39
C ALA A 192 -7.97 -16.89 -2.38
N ILE A 193 -9.17 -16.66 -2.90
CA ILE A 193 -10.39 -16.56 -2.09
C ILE A 193 -11.25 -17.78 -2.39
N HIS A 194 -11.53 -18.59 -1.37
CA HIS A 194 -12.48 -19.68 -1.44
C HIS A 194 -13.76 -19.30 -0.71
N PHE A 195 -14.91 -19.59 -1.29
CA PHE A 195 -16.18 -19.33 -0.64
C PHE A 195 -17.22 -20.43 -0.88
N GLU A 196 -18.15 -20.52 0.06
CA GLU A 196 -19.40 -21.26 -0.03
C GLU A 196 -20.54 -20.36 0.46
N GLY A 197 -21.58 -20.21 -0.36
CA GLY A 197 -22.71 -19.36 -0.03
C GLY A 197 -23.65 -19.98 1.00
N ALA A 198 -24.12 -19.17 1.94
CA ALA A 198 -24.98 -19.61 3.02
C ALA A 198 -26.38 -20.03 2.53
N PRO A 199 -27.01 -21.06 3.12
CA PRO A 199 -28.40 -21.41 2.83
C PRO A 199 -29.37 -20.23 3.06
N GLY A 200 -30.29 -19.99 2.13
CA GLY A 200 -31.25 -18.89 2.17
C GLY A 200 -30.69 -17.52 1.77
N SER A 201 -29.41 -17.42 1.43
CA SER A 201 -28.76 -16.19 0.98
C SER A 201 -28.85 -15.98 -0.54
N VAL A 202 -28.37 -14.82 -1.00
CA VAL A 202 -28.24 -14.56 -2.45
C VAL A 202 -27.15 -15.43 -3.11
N LEU A 203 -26.24 -15.98 -2.29
CA LEU A 203 -25.15 -16.85 -2.73
C LEU A 203 -25.48 -18.33 -2.54
N GLU A 204 -26.69 -18.69 -2.10
CA GLU A 204 -27.07 -20.09 -1.89
C GLU A 204 -26.81 -20.94 -3.15
N GLY A 205 -26.09 -22.04 -2.95
CA GLY A 205 -25.72 -22.97 -4.02
C GLY A 205 -24.54 -22.52 -4.89
N PHE A 206 -23.96 -21.34 -4.61
CA PHE A 206 -22.71 -20.89 -5.22
C PHE A 206 -21.52 -21.24 -4.34
N SER A 207 -20.45 -21.69 -4.98
CA SER A 207 -19.17 -21.93 -4.33
C SER A 207 -18.06 -21.93 -5.38
N GLY A 208 -16.86 -21.58 -4.96
CA GLY A 208 -15.73 -21.49 -5.87
C GLY A 208 -14.45 -21.08 -5.19
N THR A 209 -13.40 -21.07 -5.99
CA THR A 209 -12.10 -20.51 -5.60
C THR A 209 -11.64 -19.59 -6.71
N THR A 210 -11.43 -18.32 -6.38
CA THR A 210 -10.81 -17.34 -7.27
C THR A 210 -9.35 -17.22 -6.89
N THR A 211 -8.45 -17.40 -7.87
CA THR A 211 -7.01 -17.13 -7.69
C THR A 211 -6.64 -15.97 -8.60
N SER A 212 -6.09 -14.92 -8.03
CA SER A 212 -5.72 -13.71 -8.75
C SER A 212 -4.55 -13.00 -8.05
N HIS A 213 -4.25 -11.78 -8.48
CA HIS A 213 -3.29 -10.88 -7.86
C HIS A 213 -3.89 -9.48 -7.74
N GLY A 214 -3.41 -8.71 -6.78
CA GLY A 214 -3.86 -7.35 -6.51
C GLY A 214 -2.73 -6.51 -5.94
N VAL A 215 -2.73 -5.23 -6.31
CA VAL A 215 -1.76 -4.27 -5.79
C VAL A 215 -2.28 -3.70 -4.47
N PHE A 216 -1.49 -3.84 -3.42
CA PHE A 216 -1.75 -3.28 -2.10
C PHE A 216 -0.77 -2.17 -1.79
N GLU A 217 -1.30 -1.01 -1.41
CA GLU A 217 -0.51 0.19 -1.14
C GLU A 217 -0.81 0.73 0.24
N LEU A 218 0.22 1.25 0.91
CA LEU A 218 0.03 2.11 2.07
C LEU A 218 -0.54 3.42 1.55
N CYS A 219 -1.75 3.74 1.99
CA CYS A 219 -2.41 5.00 1.73
C CYS A 219 -2.44 5.43 0.25
N PRO A 220 -3.22 4.73 -0.56
CA PRO A 220 -3.38 5.11 -1.95
C PRO A 220 -3.84 6.59 -2.07
N PRO A 221 -3.43 7.29 -3.14
CA PRO A 221 -3.83 8.67 -3.39
C PRO A 221 -5.36 8.78 -3.39
N GLY A 222 -5.90 9.52 -2.41
CA GLY A 222 -7.35 9.64 -2.15
C GLY A 222 -7.77 9.28 -0.72
N LEU A 223 -6.93 8.57 0.04
CA LEU A 223 -7.14 8.25 1.46
C LEU A 223 -6.20 9.01 2.41
N ALA A 224 -5.35 9.90 1.89
CA ALA A 224 -4.58 10.81 2.72
C ALA A 224 -5.57 11.59 3.60
N THR A 225 -5.50 11.38 4.91
CA THR A 225 -6.22 12.24 5.84
C THR A 225 -5.78 13.66 5.54
N ASP A 226 -6.74 14.54 5.28
CA ASP A 226 -6.54 15.98 5.28
C ASP A 226 -6.02 16.38 6.66
N VAL A 227 -4.72 16.19 6.92
CA VAL A 227 -4.02 16.95 7.94
C VAL A 227 -3.92 18.34 7.34
N ALA A 228 -4.98 19.11 7.57
CA ALA A 228 -5.19 20.47 7.11
C ALA A 228 -3.96 21.35 7.34
N GLY A 229 -3.07 21.41 6.36
CA GLY A 229 -2.40 22.65 5.98
C GLY A 229 -3.38 23.47 5.15
N PRO A 230 -3.40 24.81 5.27
CA PRO A 230 -4.35 25.61 4.51
C PRO A 230 -4.15 25.36 3.02
N ALA A 231 -5.20 24.82 2.39
CA ALA A 231 -5.26 24.59 0.96
C ALA A 231 -4.92 25.89 0.23
N LEU A 232 -3.79 25.91 -0.47
CA LEU A 232 -3.59 26.88 -1.53
C LEU A 232 -4.57 26.51 -2.66
N PRO A 233 -5.25 27.50 -3.25
CA PRO A 233 -6.32 27.23 -4.20
C PRO A 233 -5.79 26.46 -5.42
N LEU A 234 -6.49 25.38 -5.77
CA LEU A 234 -6.33 24.62 -6.99
C LEU A 234 -6.53 25.53 -8.21
N GLU A 235 -5.43 25.91 -8.85
CA GLU A 235 -5.45 26.35 -10.24
C GLU A 235 -4.54 25.47 -11.09
N ALA A 236 -5.12 25.01 -12.20
CA ALA A 236 -4.53 24.40 -13.38
C ALA A 236 -4.24 22.87 -13.36
N GLU A 237 -5.32 22.09 -13.34
CA GLU A 237 -5.43 20.95 -14.25
C GLU A 237 -5.33 21.43 -15.71
N SER A 238 -4.16 21.36 -16.34
CA SER A 238 -4.00 21.46 -17.80
C SER A 238 -2.54 21.23 -18.21
N ASN A 239 -2.08 19.97 -18.41
CA ASN A 239 -1.08 19.63 -19.46
C ASN A 239 -0.58 18.16 -19.59
N TRP A 240 -1.34 17.13 -19.20
CA TRP A 240 -0.88 15.74 -19.42
C TRP A 240 -1.18 15.13 -20.81
N SER A 241 -1.13 15.93 -21.88
CA SER A 241 -1.30 15.42 -23.26
C SER A 241 -0.03 15.38 -24.12
N HIS A 242 1.16 15.67 -23.58
CA HIS A 242 2.40 15.79 -24.38
C HIS A 242 3.45 14.68 -24.22
N VAL A 243 3.15 13.54 -23.57
CA VAL A 243 4.15 12.45 -23.38
C VAL A 243 3.73 11.12 -24.04
N LYS A 244 2.96 11.16 -25.13
CA LYS A 244 2.65 9.97 -25.97
C LYS A 244 3.25 10.03 -27.38
N GLY A 245 4.44 10.61 -27.53
CA GLY A 245 5.04 10.88 -28.85
C GLY A 245 6.53 10.55 -29.03
N LEU A 246 7.13 9.68 -28.21
CA LEU A 246 8.56 9.39 -28.30
C LEU A 246 8.91 7.92 -28.02
N PHE A 247 8.24 7.00 -28.73
CA PHE A 247 8.81 5.70 -29.10
C PHE A 247 8.27 5.31 -30.49
N ARG A 248 9.04 5.65 -31.52
CA ARG A 248 9.12 4.95 -32.81
C ARG A 248 10.59 4.92 -33.22
#